data_AF-A0A0F8X2E6-F1
#
_entry.id   AF-A0A0F8X2E6-F1
#
_cell.length_a   1.000
_cell.length_b   1.000
_cell.length_c   1.000
_cell.angle_alpha   90.00
_cell.angle_beta   90.00
_cell.angle_gamma   90.00
#
_symmetry.space_group_name_H-M   'P 1'
#
loop_
_entity.id
_entity.type
_entity.pdbx_description
1 polymer ?
#
loop_
_entity_poly.entity_id
_entity_poly.type
_entity_poly.pdbx_seq_one_letter_code
_entity_poly.pdbx_strand_id
1 'polypeptide(L)'
;AMMWNALVNGNSLSRIVDNQLKIIPDDVRMIDTDGGIAYQITTTGEILLSPDVYHLRGPSRDGKMGLSVIGASREAIGLGLAEQTYGASFYSAGTHVGGVYENPRKMEKDQIDELRRRINEDRGAGKAHLPRILTGGMTYKPDTIPPQDAQYLESRKFTAREISGMLFNLSPHKIGLEEGSTAFASREQANIEVVGDAIQPWVVRMEQEGNIKLLTPREKSRRLFTHMNLDAILRGDAKTRAEFYKVTIRAGVTKINEARSKENLPADPDGDQLMISRDMIPLSKVDELANSQIDKNTTAPPTANQFEPLIEDAMKAIKIRAKQNRARGRPPDKTIEFARLKLEPIKAAHELAGLLFDIDGLIKEG
;
A
#
# COMPACT_ATOMS: atom_id res chain seq x y z
N ALA A 1 4.77 18.81 -4.26
CA ALA A 1 3.79 19.73 -4.89
C ALA A 1 2.53 19.00 -5.35
N MET A 2 2.60 18.02 -6.27
CA MET A 2 1.39 17.34 -6.76
C MET A 2 0.55 16.65 -5.67
N MET A 3 1.19 15.93 -4.76
CA MET A 3 0.48 15.30 -3.63
C MET A 3 -0.24 16.32 -2.74
N TRP A 4 0.38 17.49 -2.52
CA TRP A 4 -0.24 18.57 -1.76
C TRP A 4 -1.52 19.07 -2.44
N ASN A 5 -1.48 19.38 -3.74
CA ASN A 5 -2.67 19.80 -4.47
C ASN A 5 -3.74 18.70 -4.49
N ALA A 6 -3.35 17.44 -4.65
CA ALA A 6 -4.29 16.32 -4.61
C ALA A 6 -4.94 16.12 -3.23
N LEU A 7 -4.24 16.43 -2.14
CA LEU A 7 -4.83 16.45 -0.80
C LEU A 7 -5.80 17.62 -0.64
N VAL A 8 -5.38 18.84 -0.98
CA VAL A 8 -6.18 20.06 -0.78
C VAL A 8 -7.43 20.06 -1.66
N ASN A 9 -7.26 19.81 -2.96
CA ASN A 9 -8.31 19.97 -3.97
C ASN A 9 -8.90 18.64 -4.46
N GLY A 10 -8.35 17.51 -3.99
CA GLY A 10 -8.72 16.17 -4.46
C GLY A 10 -8.03 15.77 -5.75
N ASN A 11 -7.49 16.72 -6.51
CA ASN A 11 -6.91 16.45 -7.82
C ASN A 11 -5.63 17.26 -8.00
N SER A 12 -4.62 16.65 -8.62
CA SER A 12 -3.47 17.37 -9.14
C SER A 12 -3.20 16.92 -10.57
N LEU A 13 -3.10 17.90 -11.46
CA LEU A 13 -2.93 17.68 -12.88
C LEU A 13 -1.57 18.23 -13.30
N SER A 14 -0.87 17.51 -14.16
CA SER A 14 0.39 17.96 -14.74
C SER A 14 0.45 17.60 -16.20
N ARG A 15 0.84 18.56 -17.03
CA ARG A 15 1.09 18.33 -18.46
C ARG A 15 2.38 17.55 -18.60
N ILE A 16 2.36 16.53 -19.45
CA ILE A 16 3.55 15.77 -19.83
C ILE A 16 4.18 16.48 -21.02
N VAL A 17 5.36 17.08 -20.82
CA VAL A 17 6.12 17.78 -21.87
C VAL A 17 7.55 17.28 -21.83
N ASP A 18 8.04 16.65 -22.89
CA ASP A 18 9.44 16.17 -23.02
C ASP A 18 9.93 15.36 -21.79
N ASN A 19 9.13 14.39 -21.35
CA ASN A 19 9.37 13.59 -20.13
C ASN A 19 9.45 14.40 -18.81
N GLN A 20 8.96 15.63 -18.80
CA GLN A 20 8.81 16.45 -17.60
C GLN A 20 7.33 16.66 -17.26
N LEU A 21 7.02 16.65 -15.97
CA LEU A 21 5.71 16.99 -15.44
C LEU A 21 5.65 18.48 -15.12
N LYS A 22 4.83 19.23 -15.84
CA LYS A 22 4.56 20.64 -15.58
C LYS A 22 3.19 20.78 -14.92
N ILE A 23 3.17 21.22 -13.67
CA ILE A 23 1.93 21.37 -12.89
C ILE A 23 0.99 22.35 -13.59
N ILE A 24 -0.26 21.92 -13.75
CA ILE A 24 -1.35 22.75 -14.27
C ILE A 24 -2.04 23.40 -13.05
N PRO A 25 -2.49 24.66 -13.16
CA PRO A 25 -3.26 25.30 -12.08
C PRO A 25 -4.56 24.53 -11.78
N ASP A 26 -5.13 24.75 -10.60
CA ASP A 26 -6.23 23.92 -10.07
C ASP A 26 -7.61 24.23 -10.70
N ASP A 27 -7.70 25.21 -11.60
CA ASP A 27 -8.93 25.70 -12.23
C ASP A 27 -9.38 24.85 -13.42
N VAL A 28 -9.34 23.53 -13.27
CA VAL A 28 -9.63 22.59 -14.36
C VAL A 28 -11.02 21.97 -14.22
N ARG A 29 -11.73 21.90 -15.33
CA ARG A 29 -13.00 21.17 -15.46
C ARG A 29 -12.79 19.92 -16.30
N MET A 30 -13.32 18.81 -15.81
CA MET A 30 -13.37 17.57 -16.58
C MET A 30 -14.53 17.64 -17.58
N ILE A 31 -14.27 17.22 -18.81
CA ILE A 31 -15.27 17.07 -19.87
C ILE A 31 -15.26 15.59 -20.28
N ASP A 32 -16.45 14.97 -20.25
CA ASP A 32 -16.65 13.64 -20.81
C ASP A 32 -16.86 13.77 -22.33
N THR A 33 -16.09 13.03 -23.11
CA THR A 33 -16.18 13.02 -24.58
C THR A 33 -16.40 11.59 -25.06
N ASP A 34 -16.95 11.40 -26.26
CA ASP A 34 -17.21 10.07 -26.83
C ASP A 34 -15.92 9.21 -26.95
N GLY A 35 -14.75 9.86 -26.97
CA GLY A 35 -13.43 9.22 -27.03
C GLY A 35 -12.69 9.12 -25.68
N GLY A 36 -13.31 9.52 -24.57
CA GLY A 36 -12.73 9.47 -23.22
C GLY A 36 -12.77 10.81 -22.48
N ILE A 37 -11.87 10.98 -21.51
CA ILE A 37 -11.85 12.16 -20.63
C ILE A 37 -10.94 13.25 -21.22
N ALA A 38 -11.42 14.49 -21.22
CA ALA A 38 -10.63 15.68 -21.50
C ALA A 38 -10.68 16.66 -20.30
N TYR A 39 -9.70 17.54 -20.24
CA TYR A 39 -9.54 18.54 -19.19
C TYR A 39 -9.52 19.93 -19.82
N GLN A 40 -10.43 20.80 -19.40
CA GLN A 40 -10.46 22.20 -19.81
C GLN A 40 -9.93 23.09 -18.69
N ILE A 41 -8.89 23.86 -18.99
CA ILE A 41 -8.38 24.90 -18.08
C ILE A 41 -9.33 26.10 -18.19
N THR A 42 -9.95 26.50 -17.08
CA THR A 42 -11.02 27.52 -17.10
C THR A 42 -10.47 28.90 -17.42
N THR A 43 -9.27 29.24 -16.95
CA THR A 43 -8.63 30.55 -17.17
C THR A 43 -8.21 30.77 -18.62
N THR A 44 -7.66 29.74 -19.28
CA THR A 44 -7.14 29.87 -20.65
C THR A 44 -8.10 29.36 -21.72
N GLY A 45 -9.10 28.55 -21.34
CA GLY A 45 -9.97 27.83 -22.26
C GLY A 45 -9.31 26.65 -22.99
N GLU A 46 -8.03 26.38 -22.70
CA GLU A 46 -7.26 25.30 -23.32
C GLU A 46 -7.81 23.94 -22.94
N ILE A 47 -7.92 23.05 -23.93
CA ILE A 47 -8.38 21.67 -23.74
C ILE A 47 -7.20 20.72 -23.87
N LEU A 48 -7.02 19.87 -22.87
CA LEU A 48 -5.98 18.85 -22.82
C LEU A 48 -6.64 17.47 -22.79
N LEU A 49 -6.13 16.55 -23.60
CA LEU A 49 -6.62 15.18 -23.62
C LEU A 49 -6.01 14.38 -22.47
N SER A 50 -6.73 13.39 -21.95
CA SER A 50 -6.25 12.55 -20.84
C SER A 50 -4.87 11.91 -21.04
N PRO A 51 -4.47 11.45 -22.24
CA PRO A 51 -3.12 10.90 -22.47
C PRO A 51 -1.98 11.89 -22.19
N ASP A 52 -2.21 13.19 -22.40
CA ASP A 52 -1.17 14.24 -22.26
C ASP A 52 -1.08 14.82 -20.84
N VAL A 53 -1.99 14.40 -19.95
CA VAL A 53 -2.13 14.93 -18.60
C VAL A 53 -1.93 13.82 -17.60
N TYR A 54 -0.88 13.93 -16.78
CA TYR A 54 -0.72 13.10 -15.60
C TYR A 54 -1.73 13.55 -14.53
N HIS A 55 -2.69 12.69 -14.18
CA HIS A 55 -3.75 13.02 -13.22
C HIS A 55 -3.57 12.23 -11.92
N LEU A 56 -2.99 12.88 -10.93
CA LEU A 56 -2.96 12.35 -9.57
C LEU A 56 -4.31 12.59 -8.90
N ARG A 57 -5.09 11.53 -8.77
CA ARG A 57 -6.40 11.52 -8.12
C ARG A 57 -6.26 11.23 -6.63
N GLY A 58 -6.94 12.03 -5.82
CA GLY A 58 -7.23 11.71 -4.42
C GLY A 58 -8.28 10.61 -4.28
N PRO A 59 -8.75 10.34 -3.06
CA PRO A 59 -9.87 9.43 -2.82
C PRO A 59 -11.09 9.85 -3.64
N SER A 60 -11.74 8.93 -4.34
CA SER A 60 -12.83 9.24 -5.28
C SER A 60 -14.02 8.30 -5.08
N ARG A 61 -15.24 8.80 -5.33
CA ARG A 61 -16.47 7.99 -5.37
C ARG A 61 -16.82 7.51 -6.77
N ASP A 62 -16.51 8.31 -7.79
CA ASP A 62 -16.86 8.06 -9.20
C ASP A 62 -15.68 7.45 -10.00
N GLY A 63 -14.48 7.43 -9.42
CA GLY A 63 -13.24 6.99 -10.08
C GLY A 63 -12.68 7.98 -11.09
N LYS A 64 -13.39 9.08 -11.36
CA LYS A 64 -13.04 10.10 -12.35
C LYS A 64 -12.32 11.27 -11.70
N MET A 65 -12.92 11.88 -10.67
CA MET A 65 -12.34 13.00 -9.93
C MET A 65 -12.13 12.64 -8.46
N GLY A 66 -11.01 13.05 -7.88
CA GLY A 66 -10.79 12.94 -6.45
C GLY A 66 -11.62 13.96 -5.68
N LEU A 67 -12.08 13.54 -4.50
CA LEU A 67 -12.71 14.37 -3.50
C LEU A 67 -11.66 15.24 -2.83
N SER A 68 -11.97 16.53 -2.65
CA SER A 68 -11.18 17.39 -1.78
C SER A 68 -11.23 16.86 -0.36
N VAL A 69 -10.06 16.59 0.23
CA VAL A 69 -9.94 16.12 1.60
C VAL A 69 -10.44 17.21 2.55
N ILE A 70 -10.13 18.48 2.27
CA ILE A 70 -10.65 19.64 3.02
C ILE A 70 -12.18 19.73 2.87
N GLY A 71 -12.68 19.54 1.65
CA GLY A 71 -14.11 19.55 1.38
C GLY A 71 -14.85 18.43 2.12
N ALA A 72 -14.24 17.26 2.26
CA ALA A 72 -14.82 16.10 2.94
C ALA A 72 -14.89 16.25 4.47
N SER A 73 -14.03 17.07 5.08
CA SER A 73 -14.05 17.35 6.53
C SER A 73 -14.26 18.83 6.86
N ARG A 74 -14.98 19.55 5.99
CA ARG A 74 -15.31 20.96 6.21
C ARG A 74 -16.04 21.16 7.55
N GLU A 75 -16.88 20.21 7.97
CA GLU A 75 -17.61 20.26 9.24
C GLU A 75 -16.67 20.12 10.44
N ALA A 76 -15.77 19.12 10.43
CA ALA A 76 -14.80 18.92 11.52
C ALA A 76 -13.79 20.07 11.63
N ILE A 77 -13.32 20.60 10.49
CA ILE A 77 -12.45 21.79 10.46
C ILE A 77 -13.22 23.02 10.98
N GLY A 78 -14.48 23.18 10.56
CA GLY A 78 -15.35 24.25 11.05
C GLY A 78 -15.58 24.19 12.56
N LEU A 79 -15.79 22.99 13.10
CA LEU A 79 -15.88 22.74 14.53
C LEU A 79 -14.59 23.13 15.25
N GLY A 80 -13.43 22.70 14.76
CA GLY A 80 -12.13 23.06 15.35
C GLY A 80 -11.85 24.57 15.35
N LEU A 81 -12.25 25.29 14.30
CA LEU A 81 -12.17 26.75 14.23
C LEU A 81 -13.10 27.41 15.27
N ALA A 82 -14.31 26.89 15.44
CA ALA A 82 -15.25 27.37 16.45
C ALA A 82 -14.71 27.13 17.87
N GLU A 83 -14.16 25.94 18.15
CA GLU A 83 -13.51 25.62 19.42
C GLU A 83 -12.32 26.55 19.71
N GLN A 84 -11.49 26.84 18.71
CA GLN A 84 -10.37 27.77 18.86
C GLN A 84 -10.86 29.20 19.15
N THR A 85 -11.91 29.65 18.46
CA THR A 85 -12.50 30.97 18.68
C THR A 85 -13.14 31.08 20.06
N TYR A 86 -13.84 30.02 20.48
CA TYR A 86 -14.41 29.90 21.83
C TYR A 86 -13.31 29.98 22.89
N GLY A 87 -12.27 29.16 22.78
CA GLY A 87 -11.16 29.17 23.75
C GLY A 87 -10.43 30.51 23.78
N ALA A 88 -10.13 31.10 22.62
CA ALA A 88 -9.51 32.42 22.56
C ALA A 88 -10.37 33.49 23.25
N SER A 89 -11.69 33.48 23.02
CA SER A 89 -12.62 34.43 23.64
C SER A 89 -12.77 34.18 25.15
N PHE A 90 -12.86 32.92 25.56
CA PHE A 90 -12.97 32.51 26.95
C PHE A 90 -11.72 32.89 27.75
N TYR A 91 -10.54 32.51 27.28
CA TYR A 91 -9.29 32.80 27.98
C TYR A 91 -8.89 34.29 27.90
N SER A 92 -9.23 35.00 26.81
CA SER A 92 -8.99 36.45 26.72
C SER A 92 -9.91 37.28 27.63
N ALA A 93 -11.12 36.78 27.91
CA ALA A 93 -12.05 37.38 28.86
C ALA A 93 -11.56 37.27 30.32
N GLY A 94 -10.71 36.28 30.64
CA GLY A 94 -10.12 36.10 31.98
C GLY A 94 -11.13 35.49 32.97
N THR A 95 -11.32 36.12 34.13
CA THR A 95 -12.28 35.67 35.16
C THR A 95 -13.73 36.04 34.84
N HIS A 96 -14.00 36.75 33.74
CA HIS A 96 -15.35 37.07 33.27
C HIS A 96 -15.98 35.88 32.56
N VAL A 97 -16.39 34.90 33.36
CA VAL A 97 -17.49 34.05 32.94
C VAL A 97 -18.72 34.95 32.73
N GLY A 98 -19.54 34.70 31.72
CA GLY A 98 -20.82 35.41 31.53
C GLY A 98 -21.63 35.46 32.84
N GLY A 99 -22.52 36.45 32.96
CA GLY A 99 -23.34 36.58 34.15
C GLY A 99 -24.34 37.71 34.08
N VAL A 100 -25.31 37.65 34.96
CA VAL A 100 -26.39 38.64 35.04
C VAL A 100 -26.12 39.58 36.21
N TYR A 101 -26.07 40.87 35.93
CA TYR A 101 -26.10 41.91 36.94
C TYR A 101 -27.56 42.20 37.33
N GLU A 102 -27.93 41.88 38.56
CA GLU A 102 -29.26 42.14 39.08
C GLU A 102 -29.26 43.45 39.89
N ASN A 103 -30.23 44.33 39.59
CA ASN A 103 -30.45 45.55 40.36
C ASN A 103 -31.89 45.53 40.94
N PRO A 104 -32.06 45.73 42.26
CA PRO A 104 -33.38 45.80 42.88
C PRO A 104 -34.19 47.06 42.52
N ARG A 105 -33.62 48.07 41.85
CA ARG A 105 -34.29 49.32 41.46
C ARG A 105 -34.30 49.51 39.94
N LYS A 106 -35.31 50.24 39.43
CA LYS A 106 -35.33 50.70 38.03
C LYS A 106 -34.15 51.64 37.78
N MET A 107 -33.40 51.38 36.72
CA MET A 107 -32.32 52.24 36.23
C MET A 107 -32.79 53.05 35.02
N GLU A 108 -32.37 54.30 34.96
CA GLU A 108 -32.55 55.15 33.77
C GLU A 108 -31.57 54.74 32.67
N LYS A 109 -31.91 55.04 31.41
CA LYS A 109 -31.12 54.61 30.23
C LYS A 109 -29.64 55.04 30.31
N ASP A 110 -29.39 56.27 30.74
CA ASP A 110 -28.03 56.82 30.85
C ASP A 110 -27.18 56.08 31.89
N GLN A 111 -27.81 55.61 32.98
CA GLN A 111 -27.14 54.82 34.01
C GLN A 111 -26.78 53.42 33.51
N ILE A 112 -27.61 52.83 32.66
CA ILE A 112 -27.35 51.52 32.04
C ILE A 112 -26.18 51.62 31.08
N ASP A 113 -26.11 52.68 30.28
CA ASP A 113 -25.03 52.87 29.29
C ASP A 113 -23.69 53.17 29.96
N GLU A 114 -23.67 53.97 31.04
CA GLU A 114 -22.46 54.18 31.85
C GLU A 114 -21.99 52.88 32.54
N LEU A 115 -22.92 52.08 33.05
CA LEU A 115 -22.59 50.80 33.67
C LEU A 115 -22.00 49.82 32.64
N ARG A 116 -22.59 49.73 31.44
CA ARG A 116 -22.06 48.92 30.34
C ARG A 116 -20.66 49.35 29.94
N ARG A 117 -20.41 50.66 29.88
CA ARG A 117 -19.09 51.21 29.56
C ARG A 117 -18.05 50.76 30.58
N ARG A 118 -18.32 50.92 31.88
CA ARG A 118 -17.43 50.48 32.96
C ARG A 118 -17.18 48.97 32.93
N ILE A 119 -18.22 48.16 32.75
CA ILE A 119 -18.09 46.70 32.64
C ILE A 119 -17.16 46.33 31.48
N ASN A 120 -17.31 46.99 30.33
CA ASN A 120 -16.47 46.74 29.15
C ASN A 120 -15.03 47.23 29.34
N GLU A 121 -14.82 48.37 29.98
CA GLU A 121 -13.48 48.89 30.33
C GLU A 121 -12.74 47.91 31.24
N ASP A 122 -13.47 47.21 32.10
CA ASP A 122 -12.89 46.26 33.02
C ASP A 122 -12.66 44.87 32.41
N ARG A 123 -13.09 44.60 31.17
CA ARG A 123 -12.83 43.31 30.51
C ARG A 123 -11.36 43.17 30.09
N GLY A 124 -10.86 41.93 30.15
CA GLY A 124 -9.57 41.55 29.58
C GLY A 124 -8.67 40.79 30.56
N ALA A 125 -7.81 39.92 30.00
CA ALA A 125 -6.91 39.04 30.75
C ALA A 125 -6.05 39.76 31.80
N GLY A 126 -5.57 40.99 31.51
CA GLY A 126 -4.77 41.78 32.46
C GLY A 126 -5.55 42.37 33.65
N LYS A 127 -6.88 42.32 33.63
CA LYS A 127 -7.78 42.91 34.65
C LYS A 127 -8.61 41.86 35.41
N ALA A 128 -8.33 40.58 35.17
CA ALA A 128 -9.09 39.44 35.68
C ALA A 128 -9.04 39.31 37.23
N HIS A 129 -8.04 39.86 37.90
CA HIS A 129 -7.89 39.75 39.36
C HIS A 129 -8.06 41.07 40.11
N LEU A 130 -8.50 42.13 39.43
CA LEU A 130 -8.75 43.40 40.08
C LEU A 130 -10.06 43.35 40.87
N PRO A 131 -10.06 43.70 42.17
CA PRO A 131 -11.28 43.76 42.97
C PRO A 131 -12.22 44.82 42.41
N ARG A 132 -13.52 44.47 42.33
CA ARG A 132 -14.54 45.33 41.73
C ARG A 132 -15.54 45.79 42.77
N ILE A 133 -15.99 47.04 42.61
CA ILE A 133 -16.96 47.65 43.49
C ILE A 133 -18.28 47.76 42.74
N LEU A 134 -19.32 47.12 43.27
CA LEU A 134 -20.70 47.27 42.80
C LEU A 134 -21.38 48.33 43.66
N THR A 135 -21.87 49.38 43.02
CA THR A 135 -22.60 50.48 43.69
C THR A 135 -24.11 50.27 43.59
N GLY A 136 -24.88 50.73 44.57
CA GLY A 136 -26.35 50.74 44.49
C GLY A 136 -27.06 49.43 44.84
N GLY A 137 -26.40 48.51 45.55
CA GLY A 137 -27.02 47.24 45.98
C GLY A 137 -27.13 46.19 44.88
N MET A 138 -26.39 46.36 43.78
CA MET A 138 -26.34 45.39 42.68
C MET A 138 -25.62 44.12 43.08
N THR A 139 -26.13 42.99 42.62
CA THR A 139 -25.50 41.68 42.82
C THR A 139 -25.10 41.08 41.46
N TYR A 140 -23.90 40.48 41.42
CA TYR A 140 -23.43 39.75 40.26
C TYR A 140 -23.76 38.26 40.43
N LYS A 141 -24.59 37.72 39.54
CA LYS A 141 -24.85 36.28 39.45
C LYS A 141 -24.01 35.72 38.30
N PRO A 142 -22.87 35.06 38.56
CA PRO A 142 -22.12 34.42 37.50
C PRO A 142 -22.97 33.30 36.89
N ASP A 143 -22.97 33.20 35.56
CA ASP A 143 -23.44 32.01 34.89
C ASP A 143 -22.43 30.91 35.24
N THR A 144 -22.85 29.91 36.02
CA THR A 144 -21.92 28.85 36.41
C THR A 144 -21.52 28.04 35.19
N ILE A 145 -20.26 28.16 34.79
CA ILE A 145 -19.65 27.25 33.85
C ILE A 145 -19.15 26.02 34.64
N PRO A 146 -19.69 24.79 34.39
CA PRO A 146 -19.18 23.56 35.00
C PRO A 146 -17.72 23.27 34.57
N PRO A 147 -16.98 22.31 35.18
CA PRO A 147 -15.54 22.14 34.96
C PRO A 147 -15.21 21.79 33.50
N GLN A 148 -14.96 22.83 32.71
CA GLN A 148 -14.85 22.80 31.26
C GLN A 148 -13.42 22.67 30.76
N ASP A 149 -12.40 23.07 31.52
CA ASP A 149 -11.03 23.12 30.97
C ASP A 149 -10.52 21.75 30.54
N ALA A 150 -10.78 20.71 31.33
CA ALA A 150 -10.43 19.34 30.96
C ALA A 150 -11.28 18.82 29.77
N GLN A 151 -12.59 19.10 29.77
CA GLN A 151 -13.48 18.68 28.67
C GLN A 151 -13.17 19.42 27.37
N TYR A 152 -12.82 20.71 27.43
CA TYR A 152 -12.42 21.53 26.30
C TYR A 152 -11.11 21.03 25.70
N LEU A 153 -10.10 20.72 26.53
CA LEU A 153 -8.85 20.14 26.05
C LEU A 153 -9.08 18.80 25.36
N GLU A 154 -9.91 17.92 25.96
CA GLU A 154 -10.28 16.64 25.35
C GLU A 154 -11.06 16.81 24.03
N SER A 155 -11.96 17.80 23.96
CA SER A 155 -12.68 18.14 22.72
C SER A 155 -11.71 18.53 21.61
N ARG A 156 -10.73 19.41 21.91
CA ARG A 156 -9.72 19.82 20.93
C ARG A 156 -8.83 18.66 20.47
N LYS A 157 -8.43 17.80 21.40
CA LYS A 157 -7.65 16.59 21.06
C LYS A 157 -8.46 15.67 20.16
N PHE A 158 -9.75 15.48 20.44
CA PHE A 158 -10.64 14.67 19.63
C PHE A 158 -10.79 15.25 18.22
N THR A 159 -11.09 16.54 18.09
CA THR A 159 -11.18 17.23 16.80
C THR A 159 -9.87 17.11 16.00
N ALA A 160 -8.72 17.28 16.66
CA ALA A 160 -7.43 17.12 16.00
C ALA A 160 -7.15 15.68 15.55
N ARG A 161 -7.54 14.67 16.35
CA ARG A 161 -7.45 13.24 15.97
C ARG A 161 -8.41 12.88 14.84
N GLU A 162 -9.63 13.42 14.86
CA GLU A 162 -10.62 13.23 13.81
C GLU A 162 -10.08 13.77 12.48
N ILE A 163 -9.56 15.01 12.48
CA ILE A 163 -8.94 15.62 11.30
C ILE A 163 -7.72 14.81 10.85
N SER A 164 -6.78 14.45 11.73
CA SER A 164 -5.56 13.75 11.31
C SER A 164 -5.80 12.32 10.83
N GLY A 165 -6.65 11.59 11.54
CA GLY A 165 -6.97 10.19 11.28
C GLY A 165 -7.86 10.04 10.05
N MET A 166 -8.97 10.78 9.99
CA MET A 166 -9.93 10.65 8.89
C MET A 166 -9.41 11.21 7.57
N LEU A 167 -8.57 12.25 7.59
CA LEU A 167 -8.13 12.94 6.37
C LEU A 167 -6.82 12.44 5.81
N PHE A 168 -5.87 12.16 6.68
CA PHE A 168 -4.49 11.89 6.27
C PHE A 168 -4.03 10.49 6.64
N ASN A 169 -4.89 9.67 7.27
CA ASN A 169 -4.52 8.38 7.85
C ASN A 169 -3.25 8.49 8.73
N LEU A 170 -3.09 9.63 9.43
CA LEU A 170 -1.92 9.87 10.26
C LEU A 170 -2.19 9.41 11.69
N SER A 171 -1.30 8.57 12.20
CA SER A 171 -1.31 8.13 13.59
C SER A 171 -1.12 9.32 14.55
N PRO A 172 -1.80 9.35 15.72
CA PRO A 172 -1.70 10.44 16.70
C PRO A 172 -0.28 10.78 17.16
N HIS A 173 0.63 9.79 17.14
CA HIS A 173 2.04 9.99 17.45
C HIS A 173 2.73 10.98 16.51
N LYS A 174 2.38 10.98 15.22
CA LYS A 174 2.99 11.86 14.21
C LYS A 174 2.62 13.33 14.37
N ILE A 175 1.51 13.60 15.04
CA ILE A 175 1.01 14.96 15.28
C ILE A 175 1.24 15.42 16.72
N GLY A 176 1.94 14.63 17.54
CA GLY A 176 2.24 14.97 18.93
C GLY A 176 1.06 14.88 19.89
N LEU A 177 -0.01 14.15 19.53
CA LEU A 177 -1.17 13.89 20.40
C LEU A 177 -1.08 12.57 21.16
N GLU A 178 0.14 12.08 21.35
CA GLU A 178 0.39 10.83 22.06
C GLU A 178 0.21 11.00 23.57
N GLU A 179 -0.49 10.05 24.18
CA GLU A 179 -0.74 10.04 25.62
C GLU A 179 0.11 8.94 26.27
N GLY A 180 1.04 9.33 27.14
CA GLY A 180 1.90 8.41 27.89
C GLY A 180 3.27 8.16 27.27
N SER A 181 4.10 7.40 27.98
CA SER A 181 5.46 7.02 27.56
C SER A 181 5.38 5.72 26.75
N THR A 182 5.11 5.82 25.45
CA THR A 182 5.31 4.66 24.55
C THR A 182 6.80 4.45 24.34
N ALA A 183 7.28 3.27 24.72
CA ALA A 183 8.67 2.88 24.56
C ALA A 183 9.10 2.99 23.08
N PHE A 184 10.38 3.29 22.84
CA PHE A 184 10.95 3.49 21.49
C PHE A 184 10.58 2.39 20.48
N ALA A 185 10.49 1.13 20.90
CA ALA A 185 10.08 0.00 20.05
C ALA A 185 8.64 0.13 19.50
N SER A 186 7.73 0.74 20.25
CA SER A 186 6.37 1.03 19.78
C SER A 186 6.35 2.17 18.76
N ARG A 187 7.30 3.12 18.84
CA ARG A 187 7.41 4.25 17.91
C ARG A 187 7.92 3.82 16.53
N GLU A 188 8.80 2.82 16.46
CA GLU A 188 9.27 2.24 15.20
C GLU A 188 8.12 1.56 14.45
N GLN A 189 7.32 0.76 15.15
CA GLN A 189 6.12 0.14 14.58
C GLN A 189 5.08 1.17 14.12
N ALA A 190 4.82 2.21 14.94
CA ALA A 190 3.94 3.30 14.55
C ALA A 190 4.45 4.10 13.33
N ASN A 191 5.78 4.20 13.17
CA ASN A 191 6.36 4.80 11.97
C ASN A 191 6.11 3.95 10.72
N ILE A 192 6.20 2.63 10.83
CA ILE A 192 5.93 1.69 9.73
C ILE A 192 4.44 1.72 9.35
N GLU A 193 3.55 1.74 10.34
CA GLU A 193 2.10 1.85 10.13
C GLU A 193 1.76 3.09 9.27
N VAL A 194 2.34 4.25 9.60
CA VAL A 194 2.12 5.48 8.82
C VAL A 194 2.62 5.36 7.38
N VAL A 195 3.71 4.63 7.13
CA VAL A 195 4.17 4.37 5.77
C VAL A 195 3.16 3.51 5.02
N GLY A 196 2.66 2.45 5.65
CA GLY A 196 1.68 1.54 5.05
C GLY A 196 0.32 2.19 4.79
N ASP A 197 -0.20 2.95 5.74
CA ASP A 197 -1.59 3.42 5.72
C ASP A 197 -1.74 4.81 5.09
N ALA A 198 -0.76 5.70 5.30
CA ALA A 198 -0.81 7.06 4.76
C ALA A 198 -0.04 7.18 3.45
N ILE A 199 1.20 6.68 3.37
CA ILE A 199 2.11 6.99 2.24
C ILE A 199 1.94 6.02 1.07
N GLN A 200 1.93 4.71 1.35
CA GLN A 200 1.88 3.67 0.33
C GLN A 200 0.71 3.84 -0.65
N PRO A 201 -0.53 4.19 -0.22
CA PRO A 201 -1.63 4.37 -1.15
C PRO A 201 -1.41 5.51 -2.16
N TRP A 202 -0.76 6.61 -1.75
CA TRP A 202 -0.42 7.71 -2.67
C TRP A 202 0.68 7.30 -3.65
N VAL A 203 1.67 6.56 -3.16
CA VAL A 203 2.75 6.03 -3.99
C VAL A 203 2.21 5.10 -5.07
N VAL A 204 1.34 4.16 -4.70
CA VAL A 204 0.71 3.25 -5.65
C VAL A 204 -0.12 4.01 -6.68
N ARG A 205 -0.87 5.04 -6.29
CA ARG A 205 -1.64 5.87 -7.24
C ARG A 205 -0.73 6.57 -8.25
N MET A 206 0.38 7.13 -7.79
CA MET A 206 1.34 7.77 -8.67
C MET A 206 2.03 6.76 -9.60
N GLU A 207 2.40 5.58 -9.10
CA GLU A 207 2.96 4.50 -9.91
C GLU A 207 1.96 4.00 -10.96
N GLN A 208 0.70 3.81 -10.60
CA GLN A 208 -0.35 3.38 -11.53
C GLN A 208 -0.56 4.41 -12.64
N GLU A 209 -0.67 5.69 -12.30
CA GLU A 209 -0.82 6.76 -13.28
C GLU A 209 0.42 6.87 -14.18
N GLY A 210 1.63 6.71 -13.60
CA GLY A 210 2.90 6.66 -14.31
C GLY A 210 2.98 5.50 -15.31
N ASN A 211 2.59 4.31 -14.88
CA ASN A 211 2.54 3.12 -15.72
C ASN A 211 1.60 3.29 -16.92
N ILE A 212 0.50 4.03 -16.75
CA ILE A 212 -0.45 4.27 -17.83
C ILE A 212 0.09 5.33 -18.80
N LYS A 213 0.66 6.45 -18.31
CA LYS A 213 0.89 7.65 -19.14
C LYS A 213 2.35 8.00 -19.42
N LEU A 214 3.30 7.57 -18.60
CA LEU A 214 4.72 7.93 -18.78
C LEU A 214 5.50 6.90 -19.60
N LEU A 215 5.00 5.67 -19.73
CA LEU A 215 5.69 4.60 -20.45
C LEU A 215 5.25 4.54 -21.92
N THR A 216 6.22 4.48 -22.81
CA THR A 216 5.99 4.25 -24.24
C THR A 216 5.45 2.83 -24.49
N PRO A 217 4.75 2.58 -25.61
CA PRO A 217 4.29 1.23 -25.96
C PRO A 217 5.42 0.19 -26.03
N ARG A 218 6.63 0.62 -26.41
CA ARG A 218 7.83 -0.24 -26.46
C ARG A 218 8.35 -0.60 -25.07
N GLU A 219 8.28 0.31 -24.11
CA GLU A 219 8.69 0.04 -22.73
C GLU A 219 7.67 -0.88 -22.03
N LYS A 220 6.38 -0.66 -22.30
CA LYS A 220 5.30 -1.54 -21.83
C LYS A 220 5.43 -2.97 -22.36
N SER A 221 5.78 -3.14 -23.64
CA SER A 221 5.99 -4.49 -24.22
C SER A 221 7.19 -5.23 -23.60
N ARG A 222 8.17 -4.48 -23.09
CA ARG A 222 9.30 -5.01 -22.30
C ARG A 222 8.96 -5.23 -20.82
N ARG A 223 7.70 -5.06 -20.42
CA ARG A 223 7.21 -5.18 -19.03
C ARG A 223 7.92 -4.25 -18.05
N LEU A 224 8.35 -3.07 -18.50
CA LEU A 224 8.85 -2.04 -17.59
C LEU A 224 7.69 -1.41 -16.83
N PHE A 225 7.94 -1.00 -15.59
CA PHE A 225 6.99 -0.31 -14.74
C PHE A 225 7.69 0.78 -13.93
N THR A 226 6.97 1.84 -13.61
CA THR A 226 7.40 2.88 -12.68
C THR A 226 7.26 2.37 -11.26
N HIS A 227 8.33 2.51 -10.47
CA HIS A 227 8.35 2.14 -9.06
C HIS A 227 9.03 3.24 -8.24
N MET A 228 8.41 3.62 -7.12
CA MET A 228 8.99 4.50 -6.12
C MET A 228 9.43 3.66 -4.93
N ASN A 229 10.73 3.71 -4.67
CA ASN A 229 11.35 2.95 -3.59
C ASN A 229 11.04 3.59 -2.22
N LEU A 230 10.21 2.91 -1.42
CA LEU A 230 9.94 3.26 -0.02
C LEU A 230 10.79 2.49 0.99
N ASP A 231 11.61 1.55 0.55
CA ASP A 231 12.49 0.76 1.41
C ASP A 231 13.46 1.64 2.19
N ALA A 232 13.77 2.84 1.68
CA ALA A 232 14.58 3.82 2.39
C ALA A 232 14.00 4.21 3.76
N ILE A 233 12.67 4.22 3.90
CA ILE A 233 11.99 4.54 5.16
C ILE A 233 11.91 3.28 6.05
N LEU A 234 11.68 2.11 5.43
CA LEU A 234 11.68 0.81 6.11
C LEU A 234 13.07 0.36 6.57
N ARG A 235 14.16 0.93 6.03
CA ARG A 235 15.55 0.71 6.48
C ARG A 235 15.77 1.05 7.96
N GLY A 236 14.90 1.86 8.57
CA GLY A 236 14.96 2.16 10.01
C GLY A 236 14.88 0.92 10.89
N ASP A 237 14.23 -0.16 10.44
CA ASP A 237 14.15 -1.44 11.16
C ASP A 237 14.95 -2.52 10.42
N ALA A 238 16.28 -2.36 10.43
CA ALA A 238 17.20 -3.34 9.86
C ALA A 238 17.05 -4.74 10.47
N LYS A 239 16.54 -4.83 11.70
CA LYS A 239 16.35 -6.10 12.42
C LYS A 239 15.20 -6.91 11.83
N THR A 240 14.00 -6.34 11.72
CA THR A 240 12.84 -7.04 11.14
C THR A 240 13.08 -7.37 9.67
N ARG A 241 13.79 -6.50 8.94
CA ARG A 241 14.17 -6.75 7.54
C ARG A 241 15.17 -7.91 7.41
N ALA A 242 16.18 -7.96 8.26
CA ALA A 242 17.11 -9.08 8.32
C ALA A 242 16.41 -10.39 8.72
N GLU A 243 15.45 -10.33 9.66
CA GLU A 243 14.63 -11.47 10.05
C GLU A 243 13.73 -11.96 8.90
N PHE A 244 13.09 -11.06 8.15
CA PHE A 244 12.30 -11.41 6.96
C PHE A 244 13.14 -12.13 5.90
N TYR A 245 14.31 -11.60 5.54
CA TYR A 245 15.20 -12.27 4.58
C TYR A 245 15.72 -13.59 5.12
N LYS A 246 16.08 -13.66 6.41
CA LYS A 246 16.48 -14.90 7.07
C LYS A 246 15.38 -15.96 6.98
N VAL A 247 14.12 -15.62 7.25
CA VAL A 247 12.99 -16.56 7.19
C VAL A 247 12.72 -17.00 5.76
N THR A 248 12.64 -16.06 4.81
CA THR A 248 12.27 -16.36 3.42
C THR A 248 13.36 -17.11 2.66
N ILE A 249 14.64 -16.80 2.90
CA ILE A 249 15.77 -17.55 2.35
C ILE A 249 15.84 -18.94 2.99
N ARG A 250 15.65 -19.09 4.31
CA ARG A 250 15.66 -20.41 4.96
C ARG A 250 14.52 -21.31 4.50
N ALA A 251 13.37 -20.74 4.17
CA ALA A 251 12.20 -21.45 3.68
C ALA A 251 12.27 -21.79 2.17
N GLY A 252 13.31 -21.35 1.45
CA GLY A 252 13.44 -21.56 0.00
C GLY A 252 12.40 -20.82 -0.84
N VAL A 253 11.86 -19.70 -0.33
CA VAL A 253 10.87 -18.87 -1.03
C VAL A 253 11.55 -17.80 -1.89
N THR A 254 12.66 -17.25 -1.43
CA THR A 254 13.37 -16.14 -2.09
C THR A 254 14.82 -16.53 -2.39
N LYS A 255 15.31 -16.23 -3.59
CA LYS A 255 16.74 -16.40 -3.93
C LYS A 255 17.60 -15.31 -3.28
N ILE A 256 18.89 -15.59 -3.07
CA ILE A 256 19.82 -14.62 -2.49
C ILE A 256 19.95 -13.39 -3.42
N ASN A 257 20.03 -13.58 -4.74
CA ASN A 257 20.10 -12.48 -5.70
C ASN A 257 18.81 -11.66 -5.79
N GLU A 258 17.64 -12.26 -5.54
CA GLU A 258 16.38 -11.52 -5.45
C GLU A 258 16.37 -10.61 -4.21
N ALA A 259 16.91 -11.09 -3.08
CA ALA A 259 17.09 -10.25 -1.89
C ALA A 259 18.12 -9.13 -2.13
N ARG A 260 19.26 -9.43 -2.77
CA ARG A 260 20.30 -8.43 -3.12
C ARG A 260 19.80 -7.38 -4.08
N SER A 261 19.02 -7.78 -5.10
CA SER A 261 18.39 -6.84 -6.03
C SER A 261 17.43 -5.89 -5.31
N LYS A 262 16.64 -6.38 -4.34
CA LYS A 262 15.77 -5.54 -3.50
C LYS A 262 16.56 -4.57 -2.62
N GLU A 263 17.77 -4.96 -2.21
CA GLU A 263 18.70 -4.09 -1.47
C GLU A 263 19.53 -3.16 -2.36
N ASN A 264 19.32 -3.18 -3.69
CA ASN A 264 20.17 -2.50 -4.68
C ASN A 264 21.67 -2.87 -4.56
N LEU A 265 21.94 -4.10 -4.15
CA LEU A 265 23.28 -4.69 -4.09
C LEU A 265 23.59 -5.42 -5.41
N PRO A 266 24.87 -5.45 -5.84
CA PRO A 266 25.25 -6.19 -7.04
C PRO A 266 24.95 -7.68 -6.88
N ALA A 267 24.53 -8.33 -7.97
CA ALA A 267 24.26 -9.77 -7.98
C ALA A 267 25.54 -10.56 -7.69
N ASP A 268 25.38 -11.66 -6.95
CA ASP A 268 26.42 -12.63 -6.69
C ASP A 268 26.32 -13.78 -7.71
N PRO A 269 27.43 -14.26 -8.31
CA PRO A 269 27.40 -15.38 -9.27
C PRO A 269 26.67 -16.63 -8.75
N ASP A 270 26.75 -16.89 -7.44
CA ASP A 270 26.18 -18.09 -6.82
C ASP A 270 24.81 -17.83 -6.16
N GLY A 271 24.31 -16.60 -6.23
CA GLY A 271 23.09 -16.17 -5.52
C GLY A 271 21.76 -16.54 -6.17
N ASP A 272 21.76 -17.18 -7.35
CA ASP A 272 20.57 -17.53 -8.13
C ASP A 272 19.95 -18.89 -7.78
N GLN A 273 20.31 -19.45 -6.62
CA GLN A 273 19.85 -20.73 -6.12
C GLN A 273 18.86 -20.56 -4.95
N LEU A 274 17.83 -21.42 -4.89
CA LEU A 274 16.96 -21.50 -3.72
C LEU A 274 17.64 -22.32 -2.64
N MET A 275 17.84 -21.72 -1.48
CA MET A 275 18.44 -22.38 -0.32
C MET A 275 17.35 -22.90 0.60
N ILE A 276 17.58 -24.05 1.24
CA ILE A 276 16.73 -24.53 2.34
C ILE A 276 17.62 -24.78 3.55
N SER A 277 17.20 -24.29 4.72
CA SER A 277 17.91 -24.59 5.96
C SER A 277 17.62 -26.03 6.38
N ARG A 278 18.68 -26.74 6.78
CA ARG A 278 18.63 -28.13 7.26
C ARG A 278 18.84 -28.19 8.78
N ASP A 279 18.43 -27.14 9.49
CA ASP A 279 18.75 -26.94 10.90
C ASP A 279 17.85 -27.80 11.81
N MET A 280 18.20 -29.09 11.94
CA MET A 280 18.14 -29.94 13.15
C MET A 280 18.12 -31.43 12.75
N ILE A 281 19.30 -32.06 12.76
CA ILE A 281 19.46 -33.50 12.61
C ILE A 281 20.15 -34.01 13.89
N PRO A 282 19.61 -35.02 14.58
CA PRO A 282 20.29 -35.64 15.70
C PRO A 282 21.68 -36.15 15.26
N LEU A 283 22.70 -35.91 16.08
CA LEU A 283 24.10 -36.25 15.78
C LEU A 283 24.29 -37.74 15.36
N SER A 284 23.39 -38.61 15.81
CA SER A 284 23.35 -40.04 15.48
C SER A 284 23.00 -40.38 14.03
N LYS A 285 22.47 -39.43 13.25
CA LYS A 285 22.00 -39.68 11.86
C LYS A 285 22.75 -38.89 10.79
N VAL A 286 23.90 -38.32 11.14
CA VAL A 286 24.73 -37.53 10.21
C VAL A 286 25.41 -38.44 9.18
N ASP A 287 25.91 -39.61 9.60
CA ASP A 287 26.61 -40.55 8.70
C ASP A 287 25.66 -41.30 7.74
N GLU A 288 24.41 -41.57 8.15
CA GLU A 288 23.39 -42.20 7.28
C GLU A 288 22.99 -41.30 6.10
N LEU A 289 23.11 -39.98 6.24
CA LEU A 289 22.74 -39.02 5.20
C LEU A 289 23.86 -38.74 4.20
N ALA A 290 25.11 -38.82 4.63
CA ALA A 290 26.26 -38.78 3.72
C ALA A 290 26.28 -40.02 2.82
N ASN A 291 25.99 -41.20 3.38
CA ASN A 291 26.06 -42.47 2.64
C ASN A 291 24.79 -42.78 1.81
N SER A 292 23.61 -42.27 2.20
CA SER A 292 22.37 -42.51 1.42
C SER A 292 22.30 -41.78 0.07
N GLN A 293 23.22 -40.85 -0.22
CA GLN A 293 23.29 -40.17 -1.53
C GLN A 293 24.34 -40.75 -2.48
N ILE A 294 25.30 -41.56 -1.99
CA ILE A 294 26.28 -42.25 -2.86
C ILE A 294 25.71 -43.59 -3.33
N ASP A 295 24.99 -44.32 -2.46
CA ASP A 295 24.50 -45.67 -2.78
C ASP A 295 23.17 -45.71 -3.56
N LYS A 296 22.39 -44.61 -3.59
CA LYS A 296 21.13 -44.57 -4.36
C LYS A 296 21.28 -44.14 -5.82
N ASN A 297 22.44 -43.62 -6.23
CA ASN A 297 22.71 -43.25 -7.62
C ASN A 297 23.63 -44.23 -8.36
N THR A 298 23.90 -45.40 -7.77
CA THR A 298 24.56 -46.52 -8.47
C THR A 298 23.71 -47.78 -8.38
N THR A 299 22.48 -47.73 -8.91
CA THR A 299 21.86 -48.95 -9.44
C THR A 299 22.07 -48.94 -10.94
N ALA A 300 22.60 -50.05 -11.47
CA ALA A 300 22.91 -50.25 -12.87
C ALA A 300 21.74 -49.81 -13.78
N PRO A 301 22.00 -49.29 -15.00
CA PRO A 301 20.94 -48.91 -15.91
C PRO A 301 19.96 -50.08 -16.10
N PRO A 302 18.64 -49.83 -16.11
CA PRO A 302 17.65 -50.89 -16.26
C PRO A 302 17.90 -51.67 -17.54
N THR A 303 18.04 -52.99 -17.43
CA THR A 303 18.31 -53.88 -18.57
C THR A 303 17.18 -53.81 -19.57
N ALA A 304 17.52 -53.80 -20.87
CA ALA A 304 16.61 -53.64 -22.00
C ALA A 304 15.34 -54.53 -21.96
N ASN A 305 15.42 -55.70 -21.32
CA ASN A 305 14.32 -56.68 -21.24
C ASN A 305 13.11 -56.26 -20.39
N GLN A 306 13.19 -55.17 -19.63
CA GLN A 306 12.05 -54.70 -18.79
C GLN A 306 11.04 -53.82 -19.53
N PHE A 307 11.43 -53.23 -20.67
CA PHE A 307 10.57 -52.27 -21.42
C PHE A 307 9.80 -52.91 -22.58
N GLU A 308 10.21 -54.10 -23.01
CA GLU A 308 9.63 -54.83 -24.14
C GLU A 308 8.14 -55.20 -23.95
N PRO A 309 7.69 -55.75 -22.80
CA PRO A 309 6.26 -56.05 -22.60
C PRO A 309 5.40 -54.78 -22.53
N LEU A 310 5.94 -53.66 -22.02
CA LEU A 310 5.23 -52.37 -21.92
C LEU A 310 5.00 -51.73 -23.29
N ILE A 311 5.97 -51.84 -24.19
CA ILE A 311 5.86 -51.33 -25.57
C ILE A 311 4.86 -52.17 -26.38
N GLU A 312 4.84 -53.49 -26.17
CA GLU A 312 3.92 -54.40 -26.83
C GLU A 312 2.46 -54.19 -26.38
N ASP A 313 2.24 -54.02 -25.07
CA ASP A 313 0.93 -53.70 -24.51
C ASP A 313 0.40 -52.35 -25.00
N ALA A 314 1.26 -51.32 -25.08
CA ALA A 314 0.90 -50.02 -25.61
C ALA A 314 0.50 -50.10 -27.10
N MET A 315 1.24 -50.85 -27.92
CA MET A 315 0.88 -51.06 -29.33
C MET A 315 -0.42 -51.85 -29.51
N LYS A 316 -0.69 -52.83 -28.63
CA LYS A 316 -1.93 -53.60 -28.64
C LYS A 316 -3.13 -52.71 -28.26
N ALA A 317 -2.98 -51.85 -27.26
CA ALA A 317 -4.00 -50.87 -26.87
C ALA A 317 -4.30 -49.86 -27.98
N ILE A 318 -3.26 -49.36 -28.68
CA ILE A 318 -3.40 -48.46 -29.84
C ILE A 318 -4.17 -49.15 -30.97
N LYS A 319 -3.86 -50.42 -31.30
CA LYS A 319 -4.56 -51.20 -32.34
C LYS A 319 -6.03 -51.45 -31.98
N ILE A 320 -6.33 -51.79 -30.73
CA ILE A 320 -7.71 -51.99 -30.25
C ILE A 320 -8.51 -50.69 -30.39
N ARG A 321 -7.93 -49.56 -29.98
CA ARG A 321 -8.59 -48.25 -30.03
C ARG A 321 -8.79 -47.75 -31.47
N ALA A 322 -7.85 -48.02 -32.36
CA ALA A 322 -7.99 -47.74 -33.80
C ALA A 322 -9.13 -48.57 -34.44
N LYS A 323 -9.27 -49.85 -34.05
CA LYS A 323 -10.36 -50.73 -34.52
C LYS A 323 -11.73 -50.27 -34.01
N GLN A 324 -11.82 -49.84 -32.76
CA GLN A 324 -13.04 -49.28 -32.18
C GLN A 324 -13.45 -47.95 -32.84
N ASN A 325 -12.49 -47.09 -33.19
CA ASN A 325 -12.76 -45.84 -33.90
C ASN A 325 -13.27 -46.08 -35.34
N ARG A 326 -12.71 -47.08 -36.06
CA ARG A 326 -13.22 -47.51 -37.37
C ARG A 326 -14.65 -48.06 -37.30
N ALA A 327 -14.97 -48.88 -36.28
CA ALA A 327 -16.31 -49.43 -36.09
C ALA A 327 -17.37 -48.35 -35.78
N ARG A 328 -16.96 -47.19 -35.27
CA ARG A 328 -17.82 -46.04 -34.95
C ARG A 328 -17.88 -44.98 -36.06
N GLY A 329 -17.33 -45.25 -37.25
CA GLY A 329 -17.36 -44.34 -38.40
C GLY A 329 -16.60 -43.02 -38.19
N ARG A 330 -15.71 -42.93 -37.18
CA ARG A 330 -14.91 -41.73 -36.93
C ARG A 330 -13.68 -41.69 -37.85
N PRO A 331 -13.31 -40.50 -38.37
CA PRO A 331 -12.07 -40.35 -39.13
C PRO A 331 -10.84 -40.73 -38.28
N PRO A 332 -9.72 -41.14 -38.90
CA PRO A 332 -8.52 -41.57 -38.17
C PRO A 332 -8.01 -40.45 -37.25
N ASP A 333 -7.91 -40.76 -35.97
CA ASP A 333 -7.47 -39.84 -34.92
C ASP A 333 -5.97 -39.55 -35.08
N LYS A 334 -5.62 -38.29 -35.38
CA LYS A 334 -4.23 -37.84 -35.59
C LYS A 334 -3.32 -38.15 -34.41
N THR A 335 -3.90 -38.26 -33.20
CA THR A 335 -3.18 -38.60 -31.97
C THR A 335 -2.70 -40.06 -31.97
N ILE A 336 -3.47 -40.96 -32.59
CA ILE A 336 -3.14 -42.39 -32.72
C ILE A 336 -2.05 -42.59 -33.77
N GLU A 337 -2.10 -41.86 -34.89
CA GLU A 337 -1.02 -41.87 -35.88
C GLU A 337 0.27 -41.29 -35.30
N PHE A 338 0.20 -40.17 -34.58
CA PHE A 338 1.37 -39.56 -33.98
C PHE A 338 2.03 -40.45 -32.92
N ALA A 339 1.22 -41.13 -32.09
CA ALA A 339 1.72 -42.12 -31.13
C ALA A 339 2.41 -43.30 -31.84
N ARG A 340 1.82 -43.82 -32.92
CA ARG A 340 2.42 -44.90 -33.72
C ARG A 340 3.75 -44.47 -34.37
N LEU A 341 3.80 -43.27 -34.95
CA LEU A 341 5.00 -42.71 -35.59
C LEU A 341 6.17 -42.49 -34.60
N LYS A 342 5.86 -42.25 -33.33
CA LYS A 342 6.85 -42.07 -32.25
C LYS A 342 7.31 -43.40 -31.63
N LEU A 343 6.46 -44.43 -31.62
CA LEU A 343 6.75 -45.74 -30.99
C LEU A 343 7.50 -46.70 -31.92
N GLU A 344 7.27 -46.65 -33.24
CA GLU A 344 7.99 -47.52 -34.20
C GLU A 344 9.53 -47.28 -34.24
N PRO A 345 10.04 -46.04 -34.19
CA PRO A 345 11.48 -45.78 -34.09
C PRO A 345 12.09 -46.23 -32.76
N ILE A 346 11.32 -46.16 -31.67
CA ILE A 346 11.77 -46.59 -30.32
C ILE A 346 11.91 -48.11 -30.29
N LYS A 347 10.99 -48.84 -30.92
CA LYS A 347 11.10 -50.29 -31.07
C LYS A 347 12.31 -50.71 -31.91
N ALA A 348 12.53 -50.03 -33.04
CA ALA A 348 13.68 -50.31 -33.91
C ALA A 348 15.02 -49.99 -33.23
N ALA A 349 15.10 -48.92 -32.44
CA ALA A 349 16.28 -48.57 -31.65
C ALA A 349 16.55 -49.59 -30.54
N HIS A 350 15.49 -50.16 -29.94
CA HIS A 350 15.60 -51.20 -28.91
C HIS A 350 16.07 -52.55 -29.49
N GLU A 351 15.52 -52.96 -30.64
CA GLU A 351 15.95 -54.17 -31.37
C GLU A 351 17.43 -54.05 -31.83
N LEU A 352 17.87 -52.86 -32.27
CA LEU A 352 19.28 -52.58 -32.60
C LEU A 352 20.20 -52.58 -31.36
N ALA A 353 19.73 -52.07 -30.22
CA ALA A 353 20.48 -52.08 -28.98
C ALA A 353 20.70 -53.51 -28.46
N GLY A 354 19.69 -54.38 -28.56
CA GLY A 354 19.81 -55.81 -28.23
C GLY A 354 20.88 -56.53 -29.07
N LEU A 355 20.91 -56.26 -30.38
CA LEU A 355 21.93 -56.79 -31.30
C LEU A 355 23.36 -56.31 -31.00
N LEU A 356 23.53 -55.06 -30.55
CA LEU A 356 24.83 -54.53 -30.15
C LEU A 356 25.35 -55.18 -28.86
N PHE A 357 24.47 -55.47 -27.89
CA PHE A 357 24.84 -56.16 -26.66
C PHE A 357 25.21 -57.64 -26.87
N ASP A 358 24.57 -58.33 -27.84
CA ASP A 358 24.95 -59.70 -28.23
C ASP A 358 26.31 -59.74 -28.95
N ILE A 359 26.65 -58.71 -29.73
CA ILE A 359 27.97 -58.58 -30.38
C ILE A 359 29.09 -58.39 -29.35
N ASP A 360 28.89 -57.57 -28.31
CA ASP A 360 29.86 -57.40 -27.22
C ASP A 360 30.02 -58.66 -26.35
N GLY A 361 28.99 -59.51 -26.27
CA GLY A 361 29.06 -60.84 -25.66
C GLY A 361 29.89 -61.81 -26.50
N LEU A 362 29.67 -61.85 -27.81
CA LEU A 362 30.42 -62.68 -28.76
C LEU A 362 31.90 -62.27 -28.90
N ILE A 363 32.22 -60.98 -28.74
CA ILE A 363 33.61 -60.48 -28.76
C ILE A 363 34.38 -60.85 -27.48
N LYS A 364 33.69 -61.20 -26.38
CA LYS A 364 34.34 -61.62 -25.12
C LYS A 364 34.56 -63.14 -25.01
N GLU A 365 33.89 -63.94 -25.83
CA GLU A 365 34.01 -65.41 -25.82
C GLU A 365 34.79 -66.01 -27.03
N GLY A 366 35.15 -65.19 -28.02
CA GLY A 366 36.06 -65.58 -29.13
C GLY A 366 37.46 -65.01 -28.95
#